data_AF-A0A1I2NJZ7-F1
#
_entry.id   AF-A0A1I2NJZ7-F1
#
_cell.length_a   1.000
_cell.length_b   1.000
_cell.length_c   1.000
_cell.angle_alpha   90.00
_cell.angle_beta   90.00
_cell.angle_gamma   90.00
#
_symmetry.space_group_name_H-M   'P 1'
#
loop_
_entity.id
_entity.type
_entity.pdbx_description
1 polymer ?
#
loop_
_entity_poly.entity_id
_entity_poly.type
_entity_poly.pdbx_seq_one_letter_code
_entity_poly.pdbx_strand_id
1 'polypeptide(L)'
;MNDGAVAYSNVENVRSDKIWRFIERCWTLYSEATAVDTRAGGPGLRAVIAVGLRAKGSNRGIIAQEDALTAIIDDLANGRTDRDTAVAEARKVRRVFDIVPQLQANFAFTRAYEAEQAGTDGGFPGPNLFLDEAVFADGIPSWIRAGATIPWRPGKSSLSTSFVPLAEIDAVTVESARTVFRTGDQLRELLNYPGGRRHIG
;
A
#
# COMPACT_ATOMS: atom_id res chain seq x y z
N MET A 1 11.12 -10.83 -11.81
CA MET A 1 9.84 -10.65 -12.51
C MET A 1 8.76 -10.82 -11.46
N ASN A 2 7.92 -9.81 -11.24
CA ASN A 2 6.83 -9.79 -10.26
C ASN A 2 5.56 -9.46 -11.06
N ASP A 3 4.51 -10.27 -10.95
CA ASP A 3 3.21 -10.13 -11.63
C ASP A 3 2.12 -9.54 -10.70
N GLY A 4 2.54 -8.85 -9.64
CA GLY A 4 1.65 -8.24 -8.66
C GLY A 4 0.79 -7.10 -9.22
N ALA A 5 -0.46 -7.04 -8.77
CA ALA A 5 -1.39 -5.95 -9.04
C ALA A 5 -1.47 -4.98 -7.85
N VAL A 6 -1.68 -3.70 -8.14
CA VAL A 6 -1.75 -2.65 -7.11
C VAL A 6 -3.07 -1.90 -7.24
N ALA A 7 -3.83 -1.83 -6.15
CA ALA A 7 -5.01 -0.99 -6.00
C ALA A 7 -4.81 0.03 -4.88
N TYR A 8 -5.36 1.23 -5.03
CA TYR A 8 -5.31 2.26 -3.98
C TYR A 8 -6.60 3.09 -3.96
N SER A 9 -6.91 3.64 -2.79
CA SER A 9 -8.02 4.56 -2.57
C SER A 9 -7.60 5.66 -1.60
N ASN A 10 -8.18 6.86 -1.74
CA ASN A 10 -7.98 7.95 -0.79
C ASN A 10 -9.07 7.91 0.27
N VAL A 11 -8.68 7.95 1.55
CA VAL A 11 -9.59 8.19 2.67
C VAL A 11 -9.76 9.69 2.85
N GLU A 12 -11.00 10.17 2.94
CA GLU A 12 -11.28 11.57 3.24
C GLU A 12 -11.27 11.80 4.75
N ASN A 13 -10.92 13.02 5.18
CA ASN A 13 -10.73 13.38 6.58
C ASN A 13 -11.85 12.88 7.51
N VAL A 14 -13.11 13.05 7.10
CA VAL A 14 -14.29 12.74 7.95
C VAL A 14 -14.98 11.42 7.61
N ARG A 15 -14.52 10.69 6.57
CA ARG A 15 -15.25 9.52 6.04
C ARG A 15 -14.48 8.23 6.27
N SER A 16 -15.11 7.31 6.99
CA SER A 16 -14.65 5.93 7.17
C SER A 16 -15.21 4.96 6.10
N ASP A 17 -16.30 5.34 5.41
CA ASP A 17 -17.00 4.46 4.47
C ASP A 17 -16.19 4.08 3.23
N LYS A 18 -15.22 4.92 2.87
CA LYS A 18 -14.27 4.64 1.79
C LYS A 18 -13.30 3.52 2.15
N ILE A 19 -12.93 3.38 3.42
CA ILE A 19 -12.10 2.27 3.89
C ILE A 19 -12.87 0.97 3.75
N TRP A 20 -14.11 0.95 4.24
CA TRP A 20 -14.97 -0.23 4.16
C TRP A 20 -15.13 -0.71 2.71
N ARG A 21 -15.59 0.18 1.82
CA ARG A 21 -15.80 -0.17 0.41
C ARG A 21 -14.53 -0.62 -0.30
N PHE A 22 -13.37 -0.09 0.11
CA PHE A 22 -12.09 -0.53 -0.44
C PHE A 22 -11.74 -1.94 0.03
N ILE A 23 -11.85 -2.22 1.33
CA ILE A 23 -11.60 -3.54 1.91
C ILE A 23 -12.54 -4.59 1.32
N GLU A 24 -13.85 -4.30 1.25
CA GLU A 24 -14.86 -5.21 0.68
C GLU A 24 -14.55 -5.57 -0.78
N ARG A 25 -14.15 -4.59 -1.60
CA ARG A 25 -13.76 -4.82 -3.00
C ARG A 25 -12.45 -5.60 -3.12
N CYS A 26 -11.46 -5.28 -2.29
CA CYS A 26 -10.19 -6.00 -2.27
C CYS A 26 -10.39 -7.45 -1.80
N TRP A 27 -11.25 -7.69 -0.81
CA TRP A 27 -11.64 -9.03 -0.38
C TRP A 27 -12.28 -9.81 -1.52
N THR A 28 -13.29 -9.22 -2.19
CA THR A 28 -13.96 -9.84 -3.35
C THR A 28 -12.96 -10.19 -4.45
N LEU A 29 -12.12 -9.23 -4.85
CA LEU A 29 -11.10 -9.44 -5.88
C LEU A 29 -10.10 -10.53 -5.49
N TYR A 30 -9.61 -10.50 -4.24
CA TYR A 30 -8.69 -11.50 -3.71
C TYR A 30 -9.32 -12.90 -3.74
N SER A 31 -10.55 -13.04 -3.25
CA SER A 31 -11.26 -14.33 -3.20
C SER A 31 -11.49 -14.88 -4.61
N GLU A 32 -11.94 -14.04 -5.54
CA GLU A 32 -12.16 -14.44 -6.93
C GLU A 32 -10.86 -14.85 -7.63
N ALA A 33 -9.81 -14.02 -7.53
CA ALA A 33 -8.54 -14.28 -8.19
C ALA A 33 -7.81 -15.49 -7.58
N THR A 34 -7.87 -15.65 -6.25
CA THR A 34 -7.35 -16.85 -5.55
C THR A 34 -8.10 -18.09 -6.01
N ALA A 35 -9.44 -18.04 -6.14
CA ALA A 35 -10.21 -19.18 -6.63
C ALA A 35 -9.93 -19.53 -8.10
N VAL A 36 -9.58 -18.54 -8.94
CA VAL A 36 -9.09 -18.82 -10.31
C VAL A 36 -7.72 -19.49 -10.26
N ASP A 37 -6.77 -18.94 -9.49
CA ASP A 37 -5.42 -19.49 -9.38
C ASP A 37 -5.42 -20.93 -8.85
N THR A 38 -6.16 -21.19 -7.77
CA THR A 38 -6.30 -22.54 -7.20
C THR A 38 -6.94 -23.52 -8.19
N ARG A 39 -7.94 -23.10 -8.97
CA ARG A 39 -8.54 -23.95 -10.02
C ARG A 39 -7.58 -24.25 -11.17
N ALA A 40 -6.61 -23.38 -11.42
CA ALA A 40 -5.53 -23.61 -12.38
C ALA A 40 -4.39 -24.48 -11.81
N GLY A 41 -4.51 -24.95 -10.55
CA GLY A 41 -3.48 -25.73 -9.86
C GLY A 41 -2.43 -24.88 -9.15
N GLY A 42 -2.63 -23.56 -9.11
CA GLY A 42 -1.80 -22.62 -8.36
C GLY A 42 -2.05 -22.70 -6.84
N PRO A 43 -1.14 -22.15 -6.02
CA PRO A 43 -1.26 -22.18 -4.57
C PRO A 43 -2.36 -21.24 -4.05
N GLY A 44 -2.77 -20.23 -4.81
CA GLY A 44 -3.54 -19.09 -4.37
C GLY A 44 -2.66 -17.83 -4.24
N LEU A 45 -3.30 -16.68 -4.02
CA LEU A 45 -2.60 -15.39 -4.02
C LEU A 45 -2.19 -14.95 -2.62
N ARG A 46 -1.14 -14.14 -2.53
CA ARG A 46 -0.80 -13.35 -1.33
C ARG A 46 -1.07 -11.87 -1.62
N ALA A 47 -1.74 -11.19 -0.70
CA ALA A 47 -2.05 -9.78 -0.84
C ALA A 47 -1.95 -9.06 0.50
N VAL A 48 -1.61 -7.76 0.47
CA VAL A 48 -1.48 -6.91 1.65
C VAL A 48 -2.28 -5.62 1.43
N ILE A 49 -3.18 -5.31 2.36
CA ILE A 49 -3.91 -4.04 2.43
C ILE A 49 -3.29 -3.23 3.57
N ALA A 50 -2.70 -2.10 3.23
CA ALA A 50 -2.08 -1.19 4.17
C ALA A 50 -2.73 0.20 4.14
N VAL A 51 -2.63 0.93 5.25
CA VAL A 51 -2.91 2.37 5.29
C VAL A 51 -1.63 3.16 5.49
N GLY A 52 -1.66 4.43 5.13
CA GLY A 52 -0.48 5.26 5.21
C GLY A 52 -0.78 6.68 4.80
N LEU A 53 0.05 7.60 5.27
CA LEU A 53 0.00 8.98 4.85
C LEU A 53 0.41 9.07 3.38
N ARG A 54 -0.19 10.03 2.68
CA ARG A 54 0.31 10.44 1.38
C ARG A 54 1.03 11.76 1.55
N ALA A 55 2.33 11.78 1.31
CA ALA A 55 3.06 13.03 1.24
C ALA A 55 2.50 13.84 0.06
N LYS A 56 1.87 14.98 0.35
CA LYS A 56 1.64 16.00 -0.67
C LYS A 56 2.98 16.70 -0.92
N GLY A 57 3.90 16.02 -1.59
CA GLY A 57 5.05 16.69 -2.18
C GLY A 57 4.53 17.70 -3.20
N SER A 58 5.06 18.93 -3.20
CA SER A 58 4.77 19.90 -4.25
C SER A 58 5.00 19.21 -5.61
N ASN A 59 4.02 19.24 -6.52
CA ASN A 59 4.18 18.77 -7.90
C ASN A 59 5.48 19.25 -8.57
N ARG A 60 6.10 20.34 -8.08
CA ARG A 60 7.38 20.91 -8.53
C ARG A 60 8.57 19.94 -8.57
N GLY A 61 8.75 19.10 -7.55
CA GLY A 61 9.91 18.18 -7.52
C GLY A 61 9.79 17.03 -8.53
N ILE A 62 8.55 16.67 -8.87
CA ILE A 62 8.19 15.59 -9.79
C ILE A 62 8.20 16.13 -11.24
N ILE A 63 7.58 17.28 -11.47
CA ILE A 63 7.64 18.02 -12.75
C ILE A 63 9.11 18.29 -13.11
N ALA A 64 9.94 18.73 -12.16
CA ALA A 64 11.36 19.00 -12.42
C ALA A 64 12.15 17.74 -12.86
N GLN A 65 11.74 16.54 -12.46
CA GLN A 65 12.38 15.29 -12.90
C GLN A 65 11.89 14.85 -14.28
N GLU A 66 10.59 15.00 -14.57
CA GLU A 66 10.04 14.76 -15.92
C GLU A 66 10.57 15.76 -16.94
N ASP A 67 10.69 17.04 -16.58
CA ASP A 67 11.29 18.09 -17.40
C ASP A 67 12.77 17.80 -17.67
N ALA A 68 13.52 17.33 -16.65
CA ALA A 68 14.92 16.98 -16.82
C ALA A 68 15.11 15.77 -17.77
N LEU A 69 14.23 14.77 -17.72
CA LEU A 69 14.28 13.64 -18.63
C LEU A 69 13.87 14.03 -20.06
N THR A 70 12.81 14.84 -20.18
CA THR A 70 12.34 15.39 -21.47
C THR A 70 13.44 16.22 -22.12
N ALA A 71 14.14 17.07 -21.36
CA ALA A 71 15.26 17.86 -21.88
C ALA A 71 16.41 17.00 -22.43
N ILE A 72 16.75 15.89 -21.76
CA ILE A 72 17.79 14.96 -22.27
C ILE A 72 17.34 14.30 -23.58
N ILE A 73 16.06 13.92 -23.69
CA ILE A 73 15.49 13.33 -24.91
C ILE A 73 15.48 14.36 -26.04
N ASP A 74 15.07 15.58 -25.77
CA ASP A 74 15.04 16.67 -26.74
C ASP A 74 16.45 17.07 -27.21
N ASP A 75 17.43 17.08 -26.32
CA ASP A 75 18.82 17.37 -26.68
C ASP A 75 19.43 16.25 -27.53
N LEU A 76 19.08 14.99 -27.27
CA LEU A 76 19.50 13.87 -28.11
C LEU A 76 18.82 13.95 -29.49
N ALA A 77 17.52 14.22 -29.53
CA ALA A 77 16.75 14.33 -30.77
C ALA A 77 17.21 15.51 -31.65
N ASN A 78 17.65 16.60 -31.03
CA ASN A 78 18.18 17.78 -31.72
C ASN A 78 19.70 17.73 -31.97
N GLY A 79 20.37 16.62 -31.66
CA GLY A 79 21.81 16.45 -31.87
C GLY A 79 22.70 17.34 -31.00
N ARG A 80 22.17 17.89 -29.91
CA ARG A 80 22.89 18.72 -28.92
C ARG A 80 23.66 17.90 -27.89
N THR A 81 23.36 16.60 -27.80
CA THR A 81 24.16 15.62 -27.04
C THR A 81 24.31 14.32 -27.84
N ASP A 82 25.36 13.56 -27.54
CA ASP A 82 25.54 12.23 -28.12
C ASP A 82 24.83 11.15 -27.29
N ARG A 83 24.65 9.97 -27.89
CA ARG A 83 23.92 8.85 -27.30
C ARG A 83 24.51 8.38 -25.97
N ASP A 84 25.83 8.30 -25.86
CA ASP A 84 26.50 7.74 -24.68
C ASP A 84 26.44 8.72 -23.51
N THR A 85 26.57 10.01 -23.79
CA THR A 85 26.37 11.12 -22.85
C THR A 85 24.91 11.19 -22.38
N ALA A 86 23.94 11.13 -23.30
CA ALA A 86 22.51 11.10 -22.96
C ALA A 86 22.14 9.91 -22.06
N VAL A 87 22.71 8.73 -22.33
CA VAL A 87 22.50 7.53 -21.50
C VAL A 87 23.14 7.69 -20.12
N ALA A 88 24.32 8.29 -20.02
CA ALA A 88 24.97 8.57 -18.73
C ALA A 88 24.16 9.57 -17.88
N GLU A 89 23.66 10.64 -18.50
CA GLU A 89 22.82 11.65 -17.82
C GLU A 89 21.45 11.07 -17.42
N ALA A 90 20.79 10.31 -18.30
CA ALA A 90 19.51 9.64 -18.01
C ALA A 90 19.64 8.54 -16.93
N ARG A 91 20.86 8.08 -16.61
CA ARG A 91 21.13 7.18 -15.48
C ARG A 91 21.28 7.93 -14.15
N LYS A 92 21.71 9.19 -14.19
CA LYS A 92 21.81 10.07 -13.00
C LYS A 92 20.44 10.58 -12.57
N VAL A 93 19.50 10.72 -13.51
CA VAL A 93 18.08 10.89 -13.20
C VAL A 93 17.61 9.61 -12.50
N ARG A 94 17.37 9.70 -11.18
CA ARG A 94 17.03 8.57 -10.32
C ARG A 94 15.83 7.82 -10.90
N ARG A 95 16.09 6.67 -11.53
CA ARG A 95 15.04 5.86 -12.16
C ARG A 95 14.15 5.25 -11.08
N VAL A 96 12.98 5.83 -10.93
CA VAL A 96 11.84 5.19 -10.30
C VAL A 96 11.34 4.16 -11.30
N PHE A 97 11.93 2.96 -11.27
CA PHE A 97 11.42 1.86 -12.06
C PHE A 97 10.12 1.32 -11.44
N ASP A 98 9.13 1.08 -12.31
CA ASP A 98 7.90 0.31 -12.12
C ASP A 98 6.77 0.84 -11.22
N ILE A 99 6.90 2.01 -10.59
CA ILE A 99 5.83 2.55 -9.75
C ILE A 99 5.59 4.01 -10.10
N VAL A 100 4.37 4.33 -10.55
CA VAL A 100 3.88 5.69 -10.80
C VAL A 100 4.29 6.60 -9.61
N PRO A 101 5.02 7.73 -9.79
CA PRO A 101 5.58 8.54 -8.70
C PRO A 101 4.57 8.93 -7.60
N GLN A 102 3.29 9.04 -7.96
CA GLN A 102 2.16 9.29 -7.08
C GLN A 102 1.95 8.17 -6.02
N LEU A 103 2.39 6.93 -6.31
CA LEU A 103 2.42 5.79 -5.41
C LEU A 103 3.68 5.79 -4.51
N GLN A 104 4.78 6.42 -4.92
CA GLN A 104 5.98 6.50 -4.08
C GLN A 104 5.86 7.47 -2.91
N ALA A 105 5.04 8.52 -3.07
CA ALA A 105 4.67 9.41 -1.98
C ALA A 105 3.57 8.81 -1.07
N ASN A 106 3.15 7.56 -1.32
CA ASN A 106 2.12 6.87 -0.56
C ASN A 106 2.79 5.88 0.42
N PHE A 107 2.86 6.25 1.69
CA PHE A 107 3.40 5.37 2.73
C PHE A 107 2.60 4.06 2.86
N ALA A 108 1.33 4.05 2.45
CA ALA A 108 0.53 2.83 2.41
C ALA A 108 1.09 1.84 1.38
N PHE A 109 1.49 2.34 0.21
CA PHE A 109 2.07 1.52 -0.83
C PHE A 109 3.43 0.96 -0.41
N THR A 110 4.33 1.80 0.12
CA THR A 110 5.63 1.33 0.63
C THR A 110 5.45 0.29 1.72
N ARG A 111 4.50 0.51 2.65
CA ARG A 111 4.18 -0.44 3.71
C ARG A 111 3.69 -1.78 3.17
N ALA A 112 2.70 -1.77 2.27
CA ALA A 112 2.18 -3.00 1.65
C ALA A 112 3.26 -3.75 0.86
N TYR A 113 4.06 -3.03 0.08
CA TYR A 113 5.12 -3.61 -0.74
C TYR A 113 6.23 -4.23 0.13
N GLU A 114 6.75 -3.51 1.12
CA GLU A 114 7.79 -4.05 2.00
C GLU A 114 7.27 -5.23 2.84
N ALA A 115 6.00 -5.21 3.27
CA ALA A 115 5.38 -6.32 4.00
C ALA A 115 5.22 -7.56 3.10
N GLU A 116 4.69 -7.39 1.89
CA GLU A 116 4.52 -8.47 0.91
C GLU A 116 5.87 -9.10 0.56
N GLN A 117 6.89 -8.28 0.27
CA GLN A 117 8.23 -8.73 -0.09
C GLN A 117 8.94 -9.46 1.04
N ALA A 118 8.66 -9.11 2.30
CA ALA A 118 9.23 -9.81 3.45
C ALA A 118 8.73 -11.27 3.54
N GLY A 119 7.56 -11.58 2.98
CA GLY A 119 7.01 -12.93 2.91
C GLY A 119 7.01 -13.67 4.24
N THR A 120 7.34 -14.96 4.23
CA THR A 120 7.36 -15.80 5.43
C THR A 120 8.31 -15.26 6.52
N ASP A 121 9.46 -14.72 6.14
CA ASP A 121 10.43 -14.13 7.08
C ASP A 121 9.86 -12.89 7.79
N GLY A 122 8.94 -12.18 7.13
CA GLY A 122 8.18 -11.06 7.69
C GLY A 122 6.92 -11.45 8.46
N GLY A 123 6.60 -12.75 8.55
CA GLY A 123 5.36 -13.24 9.16
C GLY A 123 4.17 -13.32 8.20
N PHE A 124 4.38 -13.27 6.88
CA PHE A 124 3.35 -13.35 5.84
C PHE A 124 3.44 -14.66 5.04
N PRO A 125 3.09 -15.81 5.65
CA PRO A 125 3.22 -17.11 5.00
C PRO A 125 2.13 -17.33 3.97
N GLY A 126 2.56 -17.83 2.80
CA GLY A 126 1.70 -18.41 1.78
C GLY A 126 0.55 -17.53 1.27
N PRO A 127 -0.45 -18.16 0.63
CA PRO A 127 -1.64 -17.51 0.13
C PRO A 127 -2.53 -17.00 1.27
N ASN A 128 -2.62 -15.67 1.41
CA ASN A 128 -3.42 -14.99 2.42
C ASN A 128 -3.63 -13.53 2.02
N LEU A 129 -4.75 -12.93 2.48
CA LEU A 129 -4.95 -11.49 2.44
C LEU A 129 -4.68 -10.91 3.83
N PHE A 130 -3.67 -10.05 3.94
CA PHE A 130 -3.29 -9.41 5.20
C PHE A 130 -3.82 -7.98 5.26
N LEU A 131 -4.48 -7.62 6.36
CA LEU A 131 -5.06 -6.29 6.58
C LEU A 131 -4.35 -5.58 7.73
N ASP A 132 -3.94 -4.34 7.47
CA ASP A 132 -3.36 -3.43 8.46
C ASP A 132 -4.40 -3.04 9.52
N GLU A 133 -4.17 -3.44 10.78
CA GLU A 133 -5.06 -3.18 11.90
C GLU A 133 -5.26 -1.70 12.20
N ALA A 134 -4.37 -0.83 11.68
CA ALA A 134 -4.52 0.61 11.81
C ALA A 134 -5.82 1.14 11.18
N VAL A 135 -6.52 0.37 10.32
CA VAL A 135 -7.84 0.75 9.80
C VAL A 135 -8.95 0.76 10.86
N PHE A 136 -8.84 -0.02 11.93
CA PHE A 136 -9.93 -0.25 12.88
C PHE A 136 -9.87 0.71 14.07
N ALA A 137 -10.96 1.42 14.38
CA ALA A 137 -11.01 2.34 15.52
C ALA A 137 -10.85 1.60 16.86
N ASP A 138 -11.66 0.56 17.07
CA ASP A 138 -11.82 -0.15 18.35
C ASP A 138 -11.57 -1.67 18.21
N GLY A 139 -10.50 -2.03 17.48
CA GLY A 139 -10.14 -3.42 17.22
C GLY A 139 -10.97 -4.09 16.12
N ILE A 140 -10.68 -5.37 15.88
CA ILE A 140 -11.30 -6.13 14.79
C ILE A 140 -12.75 -6.44 15.18
N PRO A 141 -13.74 -6.07 14.36
CA PRO A 141 -15.14 -6.31 14.66
C PRO A 141 -15.48 -7.80 14.54
N SER A 142 -16.54 -8.23 15.24
CA SER A 142 -16.95 -9.66 15.26
C SER A 142 -17.37 -10.23 13.90
N TRP A 143 -17.72 -9.37 12.94
CA TRP A 143 -18.10 -9.75 11.57
C TRP A 143 -16.89 -9.90 10.63
N ILE A 144 -15.66 -9.66 11.12
CA ILE A 144 -14.43 -10.02 10.42
C ILE A 144 -13.77 -11.15 11.19
N ARG A 145 -13.61 -12.31 10.54
CA ARG A 145 -12.78 -13.39 11.07
C ARG A 145 -11.36 -13.20 10.59
N ALA A 146 -10.46 -13.03 11.53
CA ALA A 146 -9.05 -12.85 11.27
C ALA A 146 -8.20 -13.79 12.14
N GLY A 147 -7.02 -14.15 11.65
CA GLY A 147 -6.06 -14.92 12.43
C GLY A 147 -5.29 -14.06 13.44
N ALA A 148 -4.19 -14.60 13.96
CA ALA A 148 -3.37 -13.91 14.94
C ALA A 148 -2.73 -12.63 14.38
N THR A 149 -2.66 -11.59 15.22
CA THR A 149 -1.91 -10.36 14.94
C THR A 149 -0.43 -10.65 14.66
N ILE A 150 0.04 -10.09 13.55
CA ILE A 150 1.43 -10.10 13.11
C ILE A 150 2.02 -8.71 13.38
N PRO A 151 2.77 -8.51 14.48
CA PRO A 151 3.46 -7.25 14.72
C PRO A 151 4.60 -7.10 13.71
N TRP A 152 4.44 -6.20 12.74
CA TRP A 152 5.38 -6.03 11.64
C TRP A 152 6.29 -4.82 11.85
N ARG A 153 7.60 -5.06 11.75
CA ARG A 153 8.65 -4.06 12.02
C ARG A 153 9.70 -4.10 10.91
N PRO A 154 9.58 -3.26 9.87
CA PRO A 154 10.60 -3.15 8.85
C PRO A 154 11.79 -2.33 9.36
N GLY A 155 12.89 -2.31 8.60
CA GLY A 155 14.09 -1.54 8.95
C GLY A 155 13.81 -0.05 9.17
N LYS A 156 12.79 0.51 8.52
CA LYS A 156 12.28 1.87 8.77
C LYS A 156 11.15 1.83 9.80
N SER A 157 11.46 2.21 11.04
CA SER A 157 10.48 2.19 12.14
C SER A 157 9.18 2.95 11.86
N SER A 158 9.21 4.00 11.03
CA SER A 158 8.03 4.78 10.60
C SER A 158 6.99 3.99 9.81
N LEU A 159 7.35 2.81 9.30
CA LEU A 159 6.44 1.93 8.56
C LEU A 159 5.83 0.82 9.43
N SER A 160 6.29 0.68 10.68
CA SER A 160 5.84 -0.39 11.58
C SER A 160 4.33 -0.33 11.81
N THR A 161 3.69 -1.49 11.77
CA THR A 161 2.26 -1.64 12.06
C THR A 161 1.96 -3.05 12.60
N SER A 162 0.69 -3.40 12.74
CA SER A 162 0.23 -4.76 12.96
C SER A 162 -0.71 -5.18 11.83
N PHE A 163 -0.52 -6.39 11.32
CA PHE A 163 -1.38 -6.97 10.30
C PHE A 163 -2.13 -8.16 10.87
N VAL A 164 -3.28 -8.47 10.28
CA VAL A 164 -3.98 -9.74 10.50
C VAL A 164 -4.28 -10.43 9.18
N PRO A 165 -4.15 -11.76 9.10
CA PRO A 165 -4.66 -12.51 7.95
C PRO A 165 -6.19 -12.57 8.02
N LEU A 166 -6.86 -12.14 6.96
CA LEU A 166 -8.30 -12.21 6.81
C LEU A 166 -8.72 -13.60 6.34
N ALA A 167 -9.66 -14.20 7.08
CA ALA A 167 -10.23 -15.51 6.77
C ALA A 167 -11.66 -15.39 6.23
N GLU A 168 -12.47 -14.50 6.79
CA GLU A 168 -13.86 -14.31 6.40
C GLU A 168 -14.35 -12.91 6.73
N ILE A 169 -15.28 -12.39 5.93
CA ILE A 169 -16.00 -11.14 6.19
C ILE A 169 -17.49 -11.42 6.00
N ASP A 170 -18.26 -11.31 7.08
CA ASP A 170 -19.71 -11.48 7.05
C ASP A 170 -20.37 -10.27 6.36
N ALA A 171 -21.52 -10.50 5.72
CA ALA A 171 -22.30 -9.44 5.11
C ALA A 171 -22.84 -8.48 6.18
N VAL A 172 -22.50 -7.20 6.07
CA VAL A 172 -22.95 -6.13 6.98
C VAL A 172 -23.48 -4.94 6.21
N THR A 173 -24.30 -4.12 6.87
CA THR A 173 -24.74 -2.84 6.30
C THR A 173 -23.58 -1.85 6.25
N VAL A 174 -23.63 -0.91 5.31
CA VAL A 174 -22.63 0.16 5.19
C VAL A 174 -22.60 1.01 6.46
N GLU A 175 -23.76 1.23 7.07
CA GLU A 175 -23.92 1.97 8.33
C GLU A 175 -23.17 1.28 9.48
N SER A 176 -23.34 -0.03 9.65
CA SER A 176 -22.65 -0.80 10.69
C SER A 176 -21.14 -0.88 10.44
N ALA A 177 -20.70 -0.96 9.19
CA ALA A 177 -19.28 -0.97 8.87
C ALA A 177 -18.61 0.40 9.14
N ARG A 178 -19.32 1.51 8.89
CA ARG A 178 -18.81 2.88 9.07
C ARG A 178 -18.37 3.21 10.49
N THR A 179 -19.00 2.62 11.50
CA THR A 179 -18.68 2.91 12.90
C THR A 179 -17.40 2.24 13.38
N VAL A 180 -16.92 1.22 12.65
CA VAL A 180 -15.76 0.42 13.05
C VAL A 180 -14.46 0.99 12.51
N PHE A 181 -14.46 1.58 11.32
CA PHE A 181 -13.24 2.05 10.67
C PHE A 181 -12.88 3.47 11.11
N ARG A 182 -11.58 3.73 11.24
CA ARG A 182 -11.04 5.07 11.45
C ARG A 182 -11.38 5.98 10.28
N THR A 183 -11.61 7.26 10.59
CA THR A 183 -11.68 8.34 9.60
C THR A 183 -10.27 8.73 9.14
N GLY A 184 -10.18 9.54 8.07
CA GLY A 184 -8.90 10.07 7.59
C GLY A 184 -8.17 10.90 8.66
N ASP A 185 -8.90 11.66 9.48
CA ASP A 185 -8.30 12.45 10.57
C ASP A 185 -7.75 11.55 11.68
N GLN A 186 -8.47 10.51 12.08
CA GLN A 186 -7.98 9.54 13.07
C GLN A 186 -6.75 8.78 12.56
N LEU A 187 -6.75 8.38 11.28
CA LEU A 187 -5.56 7.78 10.65
C LEU A 187 -4.40 8.77 10.59
N ARG A 188 -4.66 10.03 10.25
CA ARG A 188 -3.63 11.06 10.19
C ARG A 188 -3.01 11.31 11.55
N GLU A 189 -3.81 11.40 12.60
CA GLU A 189 -3.34 11.53 13.97
C GLU A 189 -2.49 10.30 14.35
N LEU A 190 -3.02 9.09 14.18
CA LEU A 190 -2.33 7.84 14.49
C LEU A 190 -0.97 7.71 13.78
N LEU A 191 -0.91 8.06 12.49
CA LEU A 191 0.25 7.84 11.63
C LEU A 191 1.27 8.98 11.65
N ASN A 192 0.88 10.19 12.08
CA ASN A 192 1.80 11.32 12.22
C ASN A 192 2.68 11.24 13.46
N TYR A 193 2.36 10.38 14.44
CA TYR A 193 3.16 10.25 15.66
C TYR A 193 4.47 9.47 15.38
N PRO A 194 5.65 10.12 15.48
CA PRO A 194 6.93 9.43 15.40
C PRO A 194 7.24 8.87 16.79
N GLY A 195 6.64 7.73 17.14
CA GLY A 195 6.86 7.10 18.44
C GLY A 195 5.85 6.00 18.71
N GLY A 196 6.27 4.75 18.50
CA GLY A 196 5.43 3.57 18.70
C GLY A 196 4.86 3.43 20.12
N ARG A 197 3.70 2.77 20.17
CA ARG A 197 3.02 2.21 21.35
C ARG A 197 2.63 3.20 22.47
N ARG A 198 1.32 3.30 22.68
CA ARG A 198 0.79 3.08 24.03
C ARG A 198 0.26 1.64 24.10
N HIS A 199 1.04 0.75 24.71
CA HIS A 199 0.41 -0.27 25.54
C HIS A 199 -0.24 0.50 26.69
N ILE A 200 -1.57 0.50 26.75
CA ILE A 200 -2.31 0.80 27.96
C ILE A 200 -2.87 -0.55 28.39
N GLY A 201 -2.53 -0.95 29.62
CA GLY A 201 -2.83 -2.26 30.19
C GLY A 201 -4.29 -2.44 30.57
#